data_AF-A0A1G9WED2-F1
#
_entry.id   AF-A0A1G9WED2-F1
#
_cell.length_a   1.000
_cell.length_b   1.000
_cell.length_c   1.000
_cell.angle_alpha   90.00
_cell.angle_beta   90.00
_cell.angle_gamma   90.00
#
_symmetry.space_group_name_H-M   'P 1'
#
loop_
_entity.id
_entity.type
_entity.pdbx_description
1 polymer ?
#
loop_
_entity_poly.entity_id
_entity_poly.type
_entity_poly.pdbx_seq_one_letter_code
_entity_poly.pdbx_strand_id
1 'polypeptide(L)'
;MKREIRLSEKLLLSGLSFILLFMIVQDWVSLGPLNDIQAISEEQTVGELVTVTLIGVSQILLIMGFVIFFMGKRYPIWVKLWLVIHQSSIFVGALFAWWIPYLTGYGAEGRVERYERMFGDTHSFLPEMNGLVPNTLHTIFHVTLLFCILMTVYIFITEKRNRKHIEVSQVS
;
A
#
# COMPACT_ATOMS: atom_id res chain seq x y z
N MET A 1 -10.65 -11.38 -28.94
CA MET A 1 -11.49 -11.50 -27.71
C MET A 1 -11.59 -10.14 -27.05
N LYS A 2 -12.80 -9.59 -26.89
CA LYS A 2 -13.02 -8.39 -26.05
C LYS A 2 -12.81 -8.80 -24.59
N ARG A 3 -11.96 -8.08 -23.86
CA ARG A 3 -11.75 -8.30 -22.42
C ARG A 3 -12.81 -7.51 -21.67
N GLU A 4 -13.61 -8.17 -20.84
CA GLU A 4 -14.54 -7.47 -19.94
C GLU A 4 -13.80 -7.09 -18.66
N ILE A 5 -13.30 -5.84 -18.63
CA ILE A 5 -12.58 -5.30 -17.48
C ILE A 5 -13.60 -4.82 -16.44
N ARG A 6 -13.51 -5.36 -15.23
CA ARG A 6 -14.43 -5.00 -14.14
C ARG A 6 -14.07 -3.65 -13.54
N LEU A 7 -15.07 -2.91 -13.04
CA LEU A 7 -14.83 -1.67 -12.30
C LEU A 7 -13.88 -1.88 -11.12
N SER A 8 -14.01 -3.00 -10.40
CA SER A 8 -13.14 -3.34 -9.27
C SER A 8 -11.66 -3.48 -9.67
N GLU A 9 -11.37 -3.99 -10.87
CA GLU A 9 -9.99 -4.08 -11.38
C GLU A 9 -9.42 -2.68 -11.71
N LYS A 10 -10.26 -1.78 -12.24
CA LYS A 10 -9.87 -0.39 -12.49
C LYS A 10 -9.61 0.36 -11.19
N LEU A 11 -10.47 0.16 -10.18
CA LEU A 11 -10.30 0.76 -8.85
C LEU A 11 -9.03 0.25 -8.16
N LEU A 12 -8.78 -1.07 -8.23
CA LEU A 12 -7.52 -1.65 -7.74
C LEU A 12 -6.31 -1.02 -8.44
N LEU A 13 -6.33 -0.93 -9.77
CA LEU A 13 -5.22 -0.34 -10.51
C LEU A 13 -5.03 1.15 -10.16
N SER A 14 -6.12 1.90 -9.98
CA SER A 14 -6.06 3.30 -9.56
C SER A 14 -5.41 3.45 -8.19
N GLY A 15 -5.76 2.61 -7.21
CA GLY A 15 -5.14 2.61 -5.89
C GLY A 15 -3.66 2.24 -5.94
N LEU A 16 -3.30 1.24 -6.74
CA LEU A 16 -1.89 0.86 -6.94
C LEU A 16 -1.08 1.95 -7.65
N SER A 17 -1.67 2.65 -8.63
CA SER A 17 -1.03 3.80 -9.27
C SER A 17 -0.81 4.96 -8.31
N PHE A 18 -1.77 5.21 -7.41
CA PHE A 18 -1.58 6.19 -6.33
C PHE A 18 -0.44 5.79 -5.41
N ILE A 19 -0.39 4.53 -4.98
CA ILE A 19 0.69 3.99 -4.15
C ILE A 19 2.05 4.09 -4.88
N LEU A 20 2.10 3.78 -6.17
CA LEU A 20 3.32 3.92 -6.97
C LEU A 20 3.81 5.37 -6.99
N LEU A 21 2.89 6.32 -7.23
CA LEU A 21 3.21 7.75 -7.20
C LEU A 21 3.73 8.16 -5.82
N PHE A 22 3.06 7.72 -4.76
CA PHE A 22 3.49 7.94 -3.38
C PHE A 22 4.93 7.47 -3.16
N MET A 23 5.25 6.23 -3.54
CA MET A 23 6.60 5.64 -3.38
C MET A 23 7.69 6.44 -4.09
N ILE A 24 7.36 7.09 -5.21
CA ILE A 24 8.31 7.89 -6.00
C ILE A 24 8.45 9.31 -5.42
N VAL A 25 7.38 9.87 -4.85
CA VAL A 25 7.30 11.30 -4.53
C VAL A 25 7.64 11.61 -3.07
N GLN A 26 7.24 10.74 -2.14
CA GLN A 26 7.19 11.09 -0.70
C GLN A 26 8.54 11.53 -0.09
N ASP A 27 9.67 11.04 -0.59
CA ASP A 27 11.00 11.34 -0.03
C ASP A 27 11.79 12.32 -0.90
N TRP A 28 11.25 12.69 -2.07
CA TRP A 28 11.97 13.41 -3.12
C TRP A 28 11.39 14.77 -3.44
N VAL A 29 10.10 14.98 -3.17
CA VAL A 29 9.38 16.20 -3.51
C VAL A 29 8.74 16.76 -2.26
N SER A 30 8.98 18.04 -1.97
CA SER A 30 8.29 18.72 -0.86
C SER A 30 6.80 18.85 -1.18
N LEU A 31 5.97 18.30 -0.30
CA LEU A 31 4.51 18.36 -0.33
C LEU A 31 3.99 19.33 0.74
N GLY A 32 4.80 20.34 1.08
CA GLY A 32 4.51 21.29 2.15
C GLY A 32 4.45 20.57 3.50
N PRO A 33 3.39 20.74 4.30
CA PRO A 33 3.34 20.19 5.64
C PRO A 33 3.18 18.66 5.68
N LEU A 34 3.02 17.98 4.55
CA LEU A 34 2.78 16.53 4.52
C LEU A 34 4.07 15.70 4.66
N ASN A 35 5.24 16.28 4.40
CA ASN A 35 6.54 15.63 4.55
C ASN A 35 7.65 16.67 4.78
N ASP A 36 8.74 16.24 5.42
CA ASP A 36 9.94 17.06 5.58
C ASP A 36 11.12 16.37 4.89
N ILE A 37 11.38 16.80 3.66
CA ILE A 37 12.47 16.23 2.85
C ILE A 37 13.85 16.60 3.41
N GLN A 38 13.97 17.73 4.12
CA GLN A 38 15.25 18.17 4.66
C GLN A 38 15.61 17.31 5.86
N ALA A 39 14.69 17.17 6.81
CA ALA A 39 14.80 16.27 7.95
C ALA A 39 15.14 14.83 7.54
N ILE A 40 14.46 14.31 6.51
CA ILE A 40 14.74 12.97 5.96
C ILE A 40 16.16 12.88 5.39
N SER A 41 16.62 13.91 4.67
CA SER A 41 17.97 13.92 4.07
C SER A 41 19.11 14.09 5.07
N GLU A 42 18.82 14.62 6.26
CA GLU A 42 19.77 14.73 7.37
C GLU A 42 19.95 13.39 8.10
N GLU A 43 18.89 12.57 8.16
CA GLU A 43 18.90 11.24 8.80
C GLU A 43 19.23 10.09 7.83
N GLN A 44 19.05 10.28 6.52
CA GLN A 44 19.28 9.25 5.50
C GLN A 44 20.15 9.74 4.35
N THR A 45 21.08 8.91 3.93
CA THR A 45 21.89 9.17 2.74
C THR A 45 21.04 9.05 1.47
N VAL A 46 21.43 9.77 0.42
CA VAL A 46 20.79 9.65 -0.90
C VAL A 46 20.80 8.20 -1.41
N GLY A 47 21.86 7.43 -1.13
CA GLY A 47 21.95 6.02 -1.52
C GLY A 47 20.91 5.14 -0.81
N GLU A 48 20.64 5.40 0.47
CA GLU A 48 19.59 4.72 1.23
C GLU A 48 18.21 5.10 0.69
N LEU A 49 17.95 6.38 0.43
CA LEU A 49 16.70 6.85 -0.15
C LEU A 49 16.42 6.21 -1.51
N VAL A 50 17.43 6.18 -2.39
CA VAL A 50 17.32 5.49 -3.70
C VAL A 50 17.02 4.01 -3.50
N THR A 51 17.72 3.35 -2.58
CA THR A 51 17.54 1.91 -2.33
C THR A 51 16.12 1.60 -1.83
N VAL A 52 15.65 2.33 -0.82
CA VAL A 52 14.30 2.15 -0.25
C VAL A 52 13.23 2.45 -1.31
N THR A 53 13.39 3.53 -2.07
CA THR A 53 12.50 3.90 -3.17
C THR A 53 12.44 2.79 -4.23
N LEU A 54 13.59 2.30 -4.69
CA LEU A 54 13.65 1.26 -5.73
C LEU A 54 13.03 -0.05 -5.26
N ILE A 55 13.25 -0.45 -4.00
CA ILE A 55 12.61 -1.64 -3.43
C ILE A 55 11.09 -1.47 -3.42
N GLY A 56 10.58 -0.35 -2.91
CA GLY A 56 9.15 -0.04 -2.86
C GLY A 56 8.50 0.00 -4.24
N VAL A 57 9.09 0.76 -5.16
CA VAL A 57 8.62 0.88 -6.55
C VAL A 57 8.59 -0.47 -7.24
N SER A 58 9.65 -1.27 -7.12
CA SER A 58 9.74 -2.58 -7.76
C SER A 58 8.63 -3.54 -7.28
N GLN A 59 8.35 -3.56 -5.97
CA GLN A 59 7.27 -4.38 -5.41
C GLN A 59 5.90 -3.98 -5.96
N ILE A 60 5.61 -2.68 -6.01
CA ILE A 60 4.33 -2.16 -6.51
C ILE A 60 4.20 -2.38 -8.01
N LEU A 61 5.25 -2.16 -8.80
CA LEU A 61 5.26 -2.46 -10.23
C LEU A 61 5.03 -3.95 -10.51
N LEU A 62 5.57 -4.85 -9.69
CA LEU A 62 5.33 -6.28 -9.84
C LEU A 62 3.86 -6.65 -9.57
N ILE A 63 3.26 -6.09 -8.51
CA ILE A 63 1.82 -6.24 -8.23
C ILE A 63 0.99 -5.70 -9.39
N MET A 64 1.26 -4.47 -9.84
CA MET A 64 0.57 -3.83 -10.97
C MET A 64 0.72 -4.65 -12.25
N GLY A 65 1.91 -5.19 -12.52
CA GLY A 65 2.20 -6.02 -13.68
C GLY A 65 1.31 -7.26 -13.73
N PHE A 66 1.16 -7.98 -12.60
CA PHE A 66 0.23 -9.10 -12.51
C PHE A 66 -1.22 -8.68 -12.72
N VAL A 67 -1.66 -7.59 -12.09
CA VAL A 67 -3.03 -7.07 -12.25
C VAL A 67 -3.31 -6.72 -13.71
N ILE A 68 -2.43 -5.95 -14.37
CA ILE A 68 -2.57 -5.56 -15.78
C ILE A 68 -2.56 -6.77 -16.71
N PHE A 69 -1.64 -7.72 -16.48
CA PHE A 69 -1.49 -8.89 -17.34
C PHE A 69 -2.72 -9.80 -17.33
N PHE A 70 -3.32 -9.99 -16.14
CA PHE A 70 -4.50 -10.81 -15.93
C PHE A 70 -5.82 -10.03 -15.95
N MET A 71 -5.78 -8.72 -16.17
CA MET A 71 -6.97 -7.87 -16.21
C MET A 71 -7.98 -8.34 -17.27
N GLY A 72 -9.23 -8.51 -16.85
CA GLY A 72 -10.30 -9.03 -17.70
C GLY A 72 -10.09 -10.50 -18.13
N LYS A 73 -9.18 -11.23 -17.46
CA LYS A 73 -8.95 -12.67 -17.62
C LYS A 73 -9.16 -13.38 -16.28
N ARG A 74 -9.12 -14.71 -16.34
CA ARG A 74 -9.09 -15.54 -15.14
C ARG A 74 -7.72 -15.44 -14.48
N TYR A 75 -7.71 -15.12 -13.19
CA TYR A 75 -6.48 -15.12 -12.40
C TYR A 75 -6.13 -16.56 -11.99
N PRO A 76 -4.92 -17.04 -12.30
CA PRO A 76 -4.46 -18.33 -11.80
C PRO A 76 -4.36 -18.32 -10.28
N ILE A 77 -4.52 -19.49 -9.64
CA ILE A 77 -4.56 -19.56 -8.17
C ILE A 77 -3.26 -19.07 -7.52
N TRP A 78 -2.11 -19.34 -8.13
CA TRP A 78 -0.82 -18.86 -7.63
C TRP A 78 -0.73 -17.33 -7.68
N VAL A 79 -1.26 -16.69 -8.72
CA VAL A 79 -1.31 -15.22 -8.83
C VAL A 79 -2.25 -14.65 -7.77
N LYS A 80 -3.39 -15.29 -7.53
CA LYS A 80 -4.33 -14.87 -6.48
C LYS A 80 -3.68 -14.88 -5.10
N LEU A 81 -3.06 -16.00 -4.75
CA LEU A 81 -2.37 -16.17 -3.47
C LEU A 81 -1.22 -15.17 -3.36
N TRP A 82 -0.41 -15.03 -4.40
CA TRP A 82 0.72 -14.10 -4.40
C TRP A 82 0.25 -12.65 -4.23
N LEU A 83 -0.77 -12.19 -4.97
CA LEU A 83 -1.28 -10.82 -4.86
C LEU A 83 -1.82 -10.50 -3.46
N VAL A 84 -2.53 -11.44 -2.83
CA VAL A 84 -3.06 -11.24 -1.46
C VAL A 84 -1.93 -11.27 -0.44
N ILE A 85 -1.08 -12.29 -0.49
CA ILE A 85 0.00 -12.48 0.49
C ILE A 85 0.97 -11.31 0.42
N HIS A 86 1.44 -10.93 -0.77
CA HIS A 86 2.46 -9.91 -0.92
C HIS A 86 1.97 -8.52 -0.44
N GLN A 87 0.77 -8.10 -0.86
CA GLN A 87 0.19 -6.84 -0.37
C GLN A 87 -0.06 -6.88 1.15
N SER A 88 -0.52 -8.01 1.69
CA SER A 88 -0.73 -8.18 3.13
C SER A 88 0.58 -8.11 3.90
N SER A 89 1.68 -8.66 3.38
CA SER A 89 3.00 -8.55 4.00
C SER A 89 3.49 -7.11 4.09
N ILE A 90 3.28 -6.31 3.03
CA ILE A 90 3.60 -4.87 3.04
C ILE A 90 2.76 -4.16 4.10
N PHE A 91 1.46 -4.46 4.17
CA PHE A 91 0.56 -3.85 5.14
C PHE A 91 0.90 -4.24 6.58
N VAL A 92 1.24 -5.50 6.84
CA VAL A 92 1.73 -5.95 8.14
C VAL A 92 3.02 -5.23 8.54
N GLY A 93 3.95 -5.05 7.59
CA GLY A 93 5.15 -4.23 7.81
C GLY A 93 4.81 -2.80 8.22
N ALA A 94 3.86 -2.16 7.51
CA ALA A 94 3.35 -0.83 7.87
C ALA A 94 2.72 -0.79 9.27
N LEU A 95 1.95 -1.82 9.66
CA LEU A 95 1.41 -1.93 11.00
C LEU A 95 2.52 -2.01 12.07
N PHE A 96 3.54 -2.83 11.87
CA PHE A 96 4.67 -2.95 12.80
C PHE A 96 5.57 -1.72 12.86
N ALA A 97 5.66 -0.96 11.76
CA ALA A 97 6.45 0.25 11.70
C ALA A 97 5.74 1.44 12.37
N TRP A 98 4.42 1.57 12.16
CA TRP A 98 3.67 2.79 12.53
C TRP A 98 2.59 2.54 13.58
N TRP A 99 1.67 1.61 13.32
CA TRP A 99 0.43 1.51 14.10
C TRP A 99 0.57 0.75 15.41
N ILE A 100 1.38 -0.32 15.44
CA ILE A 100 1.61 -1.11 16.65
C ILE A 100 2.37 -0.29 17.70
N PRO A 101 3.51 0.37 17.37
CA PRO A 101 4.19 1.24 18.32
C PRO A 101 3.30 2.40 18.79
N TYR A 102 2.54 3.01 17.88
CA TYR A 102 1.62 4.11 18.20
C TYR A 102 0.51 3.68 19.18
N LEU A 103 -0.17 2.56 18.94
CA LEU A 103 -1.32 2.13 19.76
C LEU A 103 -0.92 1.47 21.08
N THR A 104 0.21 0.76 21.11
CA THR A 104 0.57 -0.13 22.23
C THR A 104 1.84 0.27 22.96
N GLY A 105 2.64 1.19 22.40
CA GLY A 105 3.99 1.51 22.87
C GLY A 105 5.04 0.42 22.57
N TYR A 106 4.63 -0.76 22.09
CA TYR A 106 5.54 -1.86 21.81
C TYR A 106 6.52 -1.50 20.69
N GLY A 107 7.82 -1.51 21.00
CA GLY A 107 8.87 -1.16 20.05
C GLY A 107 8.97 0.34 19.74
N ALA A 108 8.34 1.20 20.54
CA ALA A 108 8.51 2.66 20.44
C ALA A 108 9.88 3.11 20.99
N GLU A 109 10.39 2.43 22.03
CA GLU A 109 11.72 2.68 22.59
C GLU A 109 12.80 2.58 21.50
N GLY A 110 13.63 3.62 21.38
CA GLY A 110 14.66 3.73 20.34
C GLY A 110 14.16 4.17 18.95
N ARG A 111 12.84 4.28 18.73
CA ARG A 111 12.26 4.82 17.48
C ARG A 111 11.76 6.25 17.60
N VAL A 112 11.31 6.65 18.79
CA VAL A 112 10.75 7.99 19.06
C VAL A 112 11.70 9.10 18.61
N GLU A 113 12.97 9.04 19.00
CA GLU A 113 13.94 10.10 18.65
C GLU A 113 14.16 10.22 17.14
N ARG A 114 14.35 9.07 16.46
CA ARG A 114 14.51 9.05 15.01
C ARG A 114 13.22 9.48 14.29
N TYR A 115 12.06 9.08 14.81
CA TYR A 115 10.76 9.49 14.30
C TYR A 115 10.61 11.01 14.40
N GLU A 116 10.88 11.59 15.57
CA GLU A 116 10.75 13.03 15.83
C GLU A 116 11.64 13.83 14.88
N ARG A 117 12.88 13.41 14.70
CA ARG A 117 13.81 14.10 13.79
C ARG A 117 13.37 14.07 12.34
N MET A 118 12.70 13.02 11.86
CA MET A 118 12.28 12.90 10.46
C MET A 118 10.84 13.39 10.20
N PHE A 119 9.98 13.34 11.22
CA PHE A 119 8.53 13.49 11.05
C PHE A 119 7.85 14.40 12.08
N GLY A 120 8.57 14.94 13.07
CA GLY A 120 8.00 15.79 14.14
C GLY A 120 7.32 17.04 13.60
N ASP A 121 7.87 17.65 12.55
CA ASP A 121 7.32 18.84 11.90
C ASP A 121 6.33 18.52 10.76
N THR A 122 5.94 17.25 10.61
CA THR A 122 4.94 16.85 9.60
C THR A 122 3.52 16.88 10.14
N HIS A 123 2.57 17.25 9.30
CA HIS A 123 1.17 17.31 9.65
C HIS A 123 0.65 15.91 9.99
N SER A 124 0.08 15.81 11.19
CA SER A 124 -0.71 14.69 11.67
C SER A 124 -2.09 15.18 12.10
N PHE A 125 -3.12 14.39 11.81
CA PHE A 125 -4.49 14.68 12.28
C PHE A 125 -4.86 13.87 13.53
N LEU A 126 -4.04 12.89 13.90
CA LEU A 126 -4.19 12.07 15.09
C LEU A 126 -3.45 12.73 16.26
N PRO A 127 -3.90 12.50 17.51
CA PRO A 127 -3.13 12.92 18.67
C PRO A 127 -1.84 12.09 18.78
N GLU A 128 -0.82 12.65 19.43
CA GLU A 128 0.38 11.90 19.78
C GLU A 128 0.07 10.83 20.84
N MET A 129 0.62 9.63 20.64
CA MET A 129 0.55 8.53 21.61
C MET A 129 1.90 7.81 21.67
N ASN A 130 2.38 7.55 22.89
CA ASN A 130 3.65 6.84 23.12
C ASN A 130 4.87 7.51 22.42
N GLY A 131 4.87 8.84 22.29
CA GLY A 131 5.96 9.58 21.63
C GLY A 131 5.94 9.49 20.09
N LEU A 132 4.85 8.99 19.50
CA LEU A 132 4.74 8.76 18.06
C LEU A 132 3.38 9.26 17.56
N VAL A 133 3.30 9.62 16.29
CA VAL A 133 2.03 9.91 15.62
C VAL A 133 2.11 9.53 14.14
N PRO A 134 1.22 8.68 13.60
CA PRO A 134 1.21 8.47 12.16
C PRO A 134 0.86 9.76 11.42
N ASN A 135 1.80 10.30 10.65
CA ASN A 135 1.52 11.50 9.87
C ASN A 135 0.43 11.23 8.82
N THR A 136 -0.20 12.31 8.36
CA THR A 136 -1.36 12.23 7.45
C THR A 136 -1.00 11.50 6.16
N LEU A 137 0.18 11.77 5.61
CA LEU A 137 0.62 11.23 4.34
C LEU A 137 0.76 9.70 4.40
N HIS A 138 1.44 9.17 5.42
CA HIS A 138 1.56 7.72 5.64
C HIS A 138 0.22 7.07 5.96
N THR A 139 -0.65 7.76 6.70
CA THR A 139 -1.99 7.26 6.99
C THR A 139 -2.81 7.08 5.71
N ILE A 140 -2.79 8.05 4.79
CA ILE A 140 -3.46 7.94 3.48
C ILE A 140 -2.89 6.76 2.68
N PHE A 141 -1.57 6.59 2.68
CA PHE A 141 -0.93 5.45 2.04
C PHE A 141 -1.40 4.11 2.62
N HIS A 142 -1.41 3.95 3.95
CA HIS A 142 -1.83 2.72 4.62
C HIS A 142 -3.30 2.38 4.35
N VAL A 143 -4.19 3.38 4.38
CA VAL A 143 -5.61 3.21 4.04
C VAL A 143 -5.78 2.81 2.58
N THR A 144 -5.02 3.42 1.66
CA THR A 144 -5.08 3.06 0.24
C THR A 144 -4.59 1.63 -0.01
N LEU A 145 -3.52 1.20 0.69
CA LEU A 145 -3.03 -0.17 0.62
C LEU A 145 -4.07 -1.17 1.15
N LEU A 146 -4.71 -0.87 2.28
CA LEU A 146 -5.81 -1.68 2.82
C LEU A 146 -6.96 -1.79 1.80
N PHE A 147 -7.34 -0.67 1.17
CA PHE A 147 -8.36 -0.66 0.11
C PHE A 147 -7.96 -1.56 -1.06
N CYS A 148 -6.70 -1.52 -1.53
CA CYS A 148 -6.20 -2.39 -2.59
C CYS A 148 -6.27 -3.89 -2.21
N ILE A 149 -5.94 -4.24 -0.97
CA ILE A 149 -6.08 -5.61 -0.45
C ILE A 149 -7.54 -6.05 -0.49
N LEU A 150 -8.46 -5.21 0.00
CA LEU A 150 -9.90 -5.51 -0.01
C LEU A 150 -10.43 -5.66 -1.44
N MET A 151 -10.01 -4.80 -2.38
CA MET A 151 -10.38 -4.92 -3.79
C MET A 151 -9.85 -6.21 -4.42
N THR A 152 -8.60 -6.59 -4.11
CA THR A 152 -8.00 -7.85 -4.57
C THR A 152 -8.82 -9.05 -4.09
N VAL A 153 -9.15 -9.11 -2.80
CA VAL A 153 -9.99 -10.16 -2.22
C VAL A 153 -11.39 -10.17 -2.86
N TYR A 154 -12.01 -9.00 -3.00
CA TYR A 154 -13.34 -8.86 -3.62
C TYR A 154 -13.38 -9.39 -5.05
N ILE A 155 -12.38 -9.07 -5.89
CA ILE A 155 -12.26 -9.57 -7.26
C ILE A 155 -12.26 -11.11 -7.27
N PHE A 156 -11.52 -11.74 -6.36
CA PHE A 156 -11.38 -13.19 -6.33
C PHE A 156 -12.62 -13.92 -5.80
N ILE A 157 -13.33 -13.32 -4.83
CA ILE A 157 -14.59 -13.86 -4.32
C ILE A 157 -15.69 -13.78 -5.40
N THR A 158 -15.81 -12.62 -6.06
CA THR A 158 -16.90 -12.36 -7.02
C THR A 158 -16.70 -13.06 -8.36
N GLU A 159 -15.45 -13.31 -8.76
CA GLU A 159 -15.14 -14.16 -9.91
C GLU A 159 -15.71 -15.59 -9.73
N LYS A 160 -15.65 -16.14 -8.52
CA LYS A 160 -16.19 -17.46 -8.20
C LYS A 160 -17.73 -17.48 -8.22
N ARG A 161 -18.37 -16.38 -7.81
CA ARG A 161 -19.84 -16.26 -7.74
C ARG A 161 -20.50 -16.16 -9.11
N ASN A 162 -19.98 -15.34 -10.03
CA ASN A 162 -20.53 -15.25 -11.39
C ASN A 162 -20.49 -16.59 -12.12
N ARG A 163 -19.47 -17.41 -11.85
CA ARG A 163 -19.35 -18.75 -12.42
C ARG A 163 -20.48 -19.69 -11.99
N LYS A 164 -20.79 -19.76 -10.69
CA LYS A 164 -21.91 -20.59 -10.19
C LYS A 164 -23.23 -20.21 -10.83
N HIS A 165 -23.46 -18.91 -11.04
CA HIS A 165 -24.71 -18.44 -11.63
C HIS A 165 -24.84 -18.80 -13.12
N ILE A 166 -23.75 -18.71 -13.89
CA ILE A 166 -23.74 -19.09 -15.31
C ILE A 166 -23.92 -20.60 -15.48
N GLU A 167 -23.20 -21.41 -14.68
CA GLU A 167 -23.31 -22.88 -14.72
C GLU A 167 -24.74 -23.35 -14.37
N VAL A 168 -25.41 -22.72 -13.39
CA VAL A 168 -26.81 -23.06 -13.05
C VAL A 168 -27.78 -22.66 -14.16
N SER A 169 -27.60 -21.49 -14.79
CA SER A 169 -28.50 -21.02 -15.86
C SER A 169 -28.38 -21.77 -17.19
N GLN A 170 -27.32 -22.55 -17.40
CA GLN A 170 -27.16 -23.39 -18.61
C GLN A 170 -27.66 -24.82 -18.42
N VAL A 171 -28.04 -25.20 -17.19
CA VAL A 171 -28.53 -26.56 -16.85
C VAL A 171 -30.06 -26.56 -16.61
N SER A 172 -30.70 -25.39 -16.56
CA SER A 172 -32.15 -25.18 -16.48
C SER A 172 -32.75 -24.84 -17.85
#